data_AF-A0A3B8UTM2-F1
#
_entry.id   AF-A0A3B8UTM2-F1
#
_cell.length_a   1.000
_cell.length_b   1.000
_cell.length_c   1.000
_cell.angle_alpha   90.00
_cell.angle_beta   90.00
_cell.angle_gamma   90.00
#
_symmetry.space_group_name_H-M   'P 1'
#
loop_
_entity.id
_entity.type
_entity.pdbx_description
1 polymer ?
#
loop_
_entity_poly.entity_id
_entity_poly.type
_entity_poly.pdbx_seq_one_letter_code
_entity_poly.pdbx_strand_id
1 'polypeptide(L)'
;MGPKPESCNEHAVPAALKSERPTLMSVHIMARLASRPHCGERANHRLNPEHSVGTLSDATRLTATLLLALTTACGPAQTDQASDAEAAQIARTPKVLVIGIDGVRPDVLAEVATPNLDALAAAGTFTGTARTGYPSVSGPGWSSFLNGVWPEKHGVTDNEFGGKRYDLYPDFLTRIEQVRPELSTFVVADWLPLVRQDDGKPTVSNAVDVRHVLDGYELGWAQADARSVKLTTQHLATADPDALFVYLGNPDETSHEHRSIGTEYREAIALADSHVGEIVAAVRARASYDTEDWLIISSTDHGRTSTGGHGGNSDEERTIYLLVSGASADRGAPAEPAFVVDVAVTALVHLGIAIDPAWQLDGKPVGIR
;
A
#
# COMPACT_ATOMS: atom_id res chain seq x y z
N MET A 1 -31.20 70.89 -4.00
CA MET A 1 -29.93 70.84 -3.23
C MET A 1 -29.73 69.41 -2.79
N GLY A 2 -28.97 68.64 -3.57
CA GLY A 2 -28.46 67.33 -3.16
C GLY A 2 -26.94 67.46 -3.03
N PRO A 3 -26.30 66.95 -1.97
CA PRO A 3 -24.86 66.97 -1.91
C PRO A 3 -24.26 65.83 -2.74
N LYS A 4 -23.16 66.20 -3.41
CA LYS A 4 -22.28 65.45 -4.31
C LYS A 4 -21.52 64.31 -3.60
N PRO A 5 -20.94 63.37 -4.38
CA PRO A 5 -20.05 62.33 -3.86
C PRO A 5 -18.63 62.86 -3.60
N GLU A 6 -18.04 62.50 -2.45
CA GLU A 6 -16.61 62.65 -2.12
C GLU A 6 -15.91 61.34 -2.52
N SER A 7 -15.13 61.35 -3.61
CA SER A 7 -13.66 61.52 -3.67
C SER A 7 -12.86 60.41 -2.98
N CYS A 8 -12.22 59.61 -3.83
CA CYS A 8 -11.12 58.71 -3.51
C CYS A 8 -10.03 59.39 -2.68
N ASN A 9 -9.45 58.66 -1.74
CA ASN A 9 -8.05 58.88 -1.39
C ASN A 9 -7.33 57.54 -1.17
N GLU A 10 -6.15 57.49 -1.76
CA GLU A 10 -5.30 56.34 -1.99
C GLU A 10 -4.67 55.84 -0.68
N HIS A 11 -4.66 54.52 -0.48
CA HIS A 11 -3.63 53.86 0.33
C HIS A 11 -2.80 52.97 -0.57
N ALA A 12 -1.53 53.35 -0.65
CA ALA A 12 -0.49 52.72 -1.43
C ALA A 12 -0.32 51.24 -1.04
N VAL A 13 -0.45 50.37 -2.03
CA VAL A 13 0.02 48.99 -2.00
C VAL A 13 1.48 49.00 -2.44
N PRO A 14 2.46 48.54 -1.64
CA PRO A 14 3.82 48.39 -2.14
C PRO A 14 3.90 47.22 -3.13
N ALA A 15 4.59 47.51 -4.23
CA ALA A 15 4.74 46.69 -5.41
C ALA A 15 5.52 45.39 -5.19
N ALA A 16 4.99 44.33 -5.79
CA ALA A 16 5.69 43.32 -6.59
C ALA A 16 7.12 42.93 -6.17
N LEU A 17 7.22 41.83 -5.43
CA LEU A 17 8.38 40.93 -5.54
C LEU A 17 8.20 40.05 -6.78
N LYS A 18 9.19 40.15 -7.65
CA LYS A 18 9.28 39.54 -8.96
C LYS A 18 9.25 38.02 -8.87
N SER A 19 8.61 37.44 -9.88
CA SER A 19 8.64 36.04 -10.25
C SER A 19 10.06 35.45 -10.19
N GLU A 20 10.26 34.47 -9.33
CA GLU A 20 11.21 33.40 -9.59
C GLU A 20 10.43 32.20 -10.08
N ARG A 21 10.76 31.76 -11.29
CA ARG A 21 10.20 30.56 -11.91
C ARG A 21 10.54 29.36 -11.03
N PRO A 22 9.61 28.43 -10.74
CA PRO A 22 10.00 27.16 -10.14
C PRO A 22 10.85 26.40 -11.17
N THR A 23 12.13 26.23 -10.85
CA THR A 23 13.01 25.26 -11.51
C THR A 23 12.43 23.86 -11.38
N LEU A 24 12.34 23.16 -12.51
CA LEU A 24 11.94 21.75 -12.63
C LEU A 24 12.69 20.85 -11.62
N MET A 25 12.01 20.41 -10.57
CA MET A 25 12.41 19.21 -9.81
C MET A 25 11.24 18.69 -8.96
N SER A 26 10.25 18.05 -9.59
CA SER A 26 9.29 17.11 -8.98
C SER A 26 8.60 16.34 -10.10
N VAL A 27 9.22 15.25 -10.54
CA VAL A 27 8.66 14.32 -11.54
C VAL A 27 9.05 12.92 -11.08
N HIS A 28 8.32 12.31 -10.13
CA HIS A 28 8.68 10.94 -9.67
C HIS A 28 7.52 9.93 -9.58
N ILE A 29 6.24 10.32 -9.58
CA ILE A 29 5.14 9.40 -9.96
C ILE A 29 4.86 9.43 -11.46
N MET A 30 4.87 10.63 -12.08
CA MET A 30 4.63 10.80 -13.52
C MET A 30 5.56 9.95 -14.41
N ALA A 31 6.84 9.83 -14.05
CA ALA A 31 7.80 9.02 -14.81
C ALA A 31 7.48 7.51 -14.76
N ARG A 32 6.80 7.03 -13.71
CA ARG A 32 6.45 5.61 -13.52
C ARG A 32 5.12 5.21 -14.14
N LEU A 33 4.21 6.18 -14.39
CA LEU A 33 2.96 5.93 -15.09
C LEU A 33 3.08 6.00 -16.63
N ALA A 34 4.18 6.57 -17.14
CA ALA A 34 4.36 6.86 -18.57
C ALA A 34 4.80 5.65 -19.43
N SER A 35 5.12 4.49 -18.85
CA SER A 35 5.53 3.31 -19.62
C SER A 35 4.33 2.52 -20.16
N ARG A 36 3.71 3.00 -21.25
CA ARG A 36 2.87 2.18 -22.15
C ARG A 36 3.65 1.83 -23.42
N PRO A 37 3.78 0.56 -23.84
CA PRO A 37 4.17 0.28 -25.22
C PRO A 37 2.93 0.37 -26.12
N HIS A 38 3.01 1.22 -27.15
CA HIS A 38 2.09 1.21 -28.28
C HIS A 38 2.16 -0.16 -28.97
N CYS A 39 1.02 -0.85 -29.09
CA CYS A 39 0.87 -2.03 -29.91
C CYS A 39 0.68 -1.58 -31.38
N GLY A 40 1.61 -1.95 -32.25
CA GLY A 40 1.56 -1.72 -33.69
C GLY A 40 1.92 -2.99 -34.43
N GLU A 41 0.98 -3.47 -35.23
CA GLU A 41 1.00 -4.69 -36.05
C GLU A 41 2.28 -4.93 -36.87
N ARG A 42 2.64 -6.21 -37.02
CA ARG A 42 2.97 -6.82 -38.33
C ARG A 42 2.98 -8.34 -38.26
N ALA A 43 2.12 -8.97 -39.07
CA ALA A 43 2.21 -10.36 -39.48
C ALA A 43 2.98 -10.48 -40.81
N ASN A 44 3.87 -11.46 -40.94
CA ASN A 44 3.78 -12.52 -41.97
C ASN A 44 5.03 -13.42 -42.06
N HIS A 45 4.77 -14.73 -42.01
CA HIS A 45 5.34 -15.86 -42.75
C HIS A 45 6.81 -15.85 -43.23
N ARG A 46 7.56 -16.93 -42.93
CA ARG A 46 7.85 -18.06 -43.86
C ARG A 46 8.76 -19.15 -43.25
N LEU A 47 8.28 -20.40 -43.35
CA LEU A 47 8.95 -21.64 -43.79
C LEU A 47 10.30 -22.12 -43.19
N ASN A 48 10.22 -23.30 -42.54
CA ASN A 48 11.23 -24.38 -42.37
C ASN A 48 11.79 -24.88 -43.73
N PRO A 49 12.87 -25.73 -43.85
CA PRO A 49 13.18 -26.86 -42.95
C PRO A 49 14.66 -27.34 -42.76
N GLU A 50 14.81 -28.23 -41.76
CA GLU A 50 15.56 -29.51 -41.70
C GLU A 50 17.09 -29.67 -41.58
N HIS A 51 17.41 -30.86 -41.01
CA HIS A 51 18.68 -31.59 -40.79
C HIS A 51 19.40 -31.35 -39.45
N SER A 52 19.89 -32.34 -38.70
CA SER A 52 19.98 -33.79 -38.86
C SER A 52 20.23 -34.43 -37.48
N VAL A 53 19.74 -35.65 -37.32
CA VAL A 53 20.01 -36.61 -36.23
C VAL A 53 21.48 -37.05 -36.26
N GLY A 54 22.07 -37.29 -35.09
CA GLY A 54 23.36 -37.96 -34.90
C GLY A 54 23.36 -38.76 -33.60
N THR A 55 23.58 -40.07 -33.73
CA THR A 55 23.39 -41.13 -32.75
C THR A 55 24.59 -41.39 -31.82
N LEU A 56 24.27 -42.05 -30.71
CA LEU A 56 25.10 -42.72 -29.69
C LEU A 56 26.31 -43.51 -30.23
N SER A 57 27.36 -43.65 -29.40
CA SER A 57 28.07 -44.93 -29.20
C SER A 57 29.08 -44.88 -28.04
N ASP A 58 28.84 -45.76 -27.08
CA ASP A 58 29.74 -46.67 -26.36
C ASP A 58 30.88 -46.23 -25.41
N ALA A 59 30.84 -46.97 -24.31
CA ALA A 59 31.75 -47.05 -23.19
C ALA A 59 33.04 -47.80 -23.52
N THR A 60 34.12 -47.51 -22.79
CA THR A 60 35.13 -48.52 -22.45
C THR A 60 35.77 -48.17 -21.11
N ARG A 61 35.69 -49.10 -20.15
CA ARG A 61 36.41 -49.10 -18.87
C ARG A 61 37.85 -49.50 -19.11
N LEU A 62 38.81 -48.89 -18.41
CA LEU A 62 40.04 -49.57 -18.03
C LEU A 62 40.55 -49.07 -16.66
N THR A 63 40.65 -50.00 -15.73
CA THR A 63 41.24 -49.90 -14.40
C THR A 63 42.76 -49.97 -14.45
N ALA A 64 43.47 -49.16 -13.66
CA ALA A 64 44.81 -49.48 -13.20
C ALA A 64 45.09 -48.85 -11.82
N THR A 65 45.22 -49.72 -10.83
CA THR A 65 45.63 -49.48 -9.44
C THR A 65 47.12 -49.18 -9.37
N LEU A 66 47.54 -48.14 -8.64
CA LEU A 66 48.92 -48.03 -8.14
C LEU A 66 48.92 -47.56 -6.68
N LEU A 67 49.73 -48.25 -5.89
CA LEU A 67 49.82 -48.23 -4.44
C LEU A 67 50.90 -47.23 -3.96
N LEU A 68 50.64 -46.63 -2.80
CA LEU A 68 51.58 -46.24 -1.73
C LEU A 68 52.39 -44.92 -1.83
N ALA A 69 52.03 -43.97 -0.96
CA ALA A 69 52.97 -43.34 -0.01
C ALA A 69 52.19 -42.67 1.14
N LEU A 70 52.27 -43.24 2.34
CA LEU A 70 51.90 -42.56 3.58
C LEU A 70 53.00 -41.56 3.95
N THR A 71 52.65 -40.28 4.04
CA THR A 71 53.40 -39.30 4.83
C THR A 71 52.44 -38.68 5.85
N THR A 72 52.59 -39.13 7.10
CA THR A 72 51.98 -38.51 8.28
C THR A 72 52.65 -37.16 8.54
N ALA A 73 51.95 -36.07 8.25
CA ALA A 73 52.26 -34.76 8.79
C ALA A 73 51.17 -34.38 9.80
N CYS A 74 51.48 -34.49 11.10
CA CYS A 74 50.71 -33.85 12.16
C CYS A 74 50.83 -32.33 12.00
N GLY A 75 49.82 -31.70 11.41
CA GLY A 75 49.53 -30.28 11.59
C GLY A 75 48.51 -30.12 12.72
N PRO A 76 48.65 -29.15 13.63
CA PRO A 76 47.62 -28.90 14.63
C PRO A 76 46.33 -28.51 13.89
N ALA A 77 45.23 -29.18 14.23
CA ALA A 77 43.90 -28.80 13.82
C ALA A 77 43.62 -27.38 14.36
N GLN A 78 43.79 -26.38 13.51
CA GLN A 78 43.19 -25.07 13.74
C GLN A 78 41.69 -25.29 13.66
N THR A 79 41.05 -25.21 14.83
CA THR A 79 39.61 -25.11 14.93
C THR A 79 39.19 -23.84 14.19
N ASP A 80 38.56 -24.00 13.03
CA ASP A 80 37.80 -22.97 12.32
C ASP A 80 36.65 -22.48 13.22
N GLN A 81 37.00 -21.64 14.19
CA GLN A 81 36.07 -20.94 15.09
C GLN A 81 35.92 -19.47 14.64
N ALA A 82 36.24 -19.18 13.37
CA ALA A 82 36.23 -17.82 12.82
C ALA A 82 35.19 -17.62 11.70
N SER A 83 34.24 -18.56 11.49
CA SER A 83 33.15 -18.39 10.51
C SER A 83 31.79 -18.07 11.14
N ASP A 84 31.59 -18.32 12.43
CA ASP A 84 30.27 -18.15 13.07
C ASP A 84 30.03 -16.74 13.64
N ALA A 85 31.04 -15.86 13.54
CA ALA A 85 30.97 -14.48 14.01
C ALA A 85 30.64 -13.46 12.90
N GLU A 86 30.52 -13.90 11.65
CA GLU A 86 30.18 -13.06 10.50
C GLU A 86 28.75 -13.42 10.03
N ALA A 87 27.80 -12.56 10.40
CA ALA A 87 26.37 -12.55 10.02
C ALA A 87 25.35 -13.30 10.91
N ALA A 88 25.42 -13.14 12.23
CA ALA A 88 24.18 -13.00 13.00
C ALA A 88 23.69 -11.54 12.84
N GLN A 89 23.18 -11.21 11.65
CA GLN A 89 22.42 -9.97 11.51
C GLN A 89 21.22 -10.10 12.45
N ILE A 90 21.14 -9.23 13.47
CA ILE A 90 20.01 -9.23 14.40
C ILE A 90 18.75 -9.15 13.55
N ALA A 91 17.95 -10.23 13.56
CA ALA A 91 16.71 -10.28 12.82
C ALA A 91 15.82 -9.15 13.34
N ARG A 92 15.51 -8.18 12.48
CA ARG A 92 14.63 -7.06 12.82
C ARG A 92 13.21 -7.59 13.03
N THR A 93 12.49 -7.04 13.99
CA THR A 93 11.10 -7.43 14.27
C THR A 93 10.19 -6.88 13.17
N PRO A 94 9.48 -7.72 12.40
CA PRO A 94 8.56 -7.23 11.37
C PRO A 94 7.43 -6.39 11.98
N LYS A 95 7.18 -5.23 11.39
CA LYS A 95 6.08 -4.31 11.74
C LYS A 95 5.36 -3.91 10.45
N VAL A 96 4.05 -3.72 10.47
CA VAL A 96 3.29 -3.26 9.30
C VAL A 96 2.40 -2.06 9.62
N LEU A 97 2.42 -1.07 8.72
CA LEU A 97 1.51 0.07 8.72
C LEU A 97 0.78 0.09 7.38
N VAL A 98 -0.53 -0.09 7.42
CA VAL A 98 -1.41 0.01 6.25
C VAL A 98 -2.19 1.31 6.31
N ILE A 99 -2.05 2.16 5.29
CA ILE A 99 -2.74 3.45 5.18
C ILE A 99 -3.69 3.41 3.97
N GLY A 100 -4.98 3.39 4.25
CA GLY A 100 -6.02 3.55 3.24
C GLY A 100 -6.39 5.01 3.03
N ILE A 101 -6.35 5.50 1.79
CA ILE A 101 -6.82 6.84 1.43
C ILE A 101 -7.99 6.69 0.46
N ASP A 102 -9.20 7.04 0.88
CA ASP A 102 -10.42 6.72 0.15
C ASP A 102 -10.54 7.44 -1.20
N GLY A 103 -10.90 6.66 -2.21
CA GLY A 103 -11.35 7.17 -3.49
C GLY A 103 -10.33 8.01 -4.26
N VAL A 104 -9.04 7.72 -4.15
CA VAL A 104 -7.95 8.42 -4.83
C VAL A 104 -7.74 7.91 -6.26
N ARG A 105 -8.01 8.75 -7.25
CA ARG A 105 -7.80 8.41 -8.66
C ARG A 105 -6.31 8.53 -9.02
N PRO A 106 -5.65 7.47 -9.54
CA PRO A 106 -4.19 7.46 -9.68
C PRO A 106 -3.60 8.47 -10.68
N ASP A 107 -4.31 8.83 -11.73
CA ASP A 107 -3.88 9.87 -12.67
C ASP A 107 -3.96 11.27 -12.05
N VAL A 108 -4.97 11.54 -11.21
CA VAL A 108 -5.05 12.79 -10.44
C VAL A 108 -3.95 12.83 -9.39
N LEU A 109 -3.71 11.72 -8.68
CA LEU A 109 -2.61 11.61 -7.71
C LEU A 109 -1.27 12.01 -8.35
N ALA A 110 -1.01 11.56 -9.58
CA ALA A 110 0.23 11.88 -10.29
C ALA A 110 0.41 13.37 -10.62
N GLU A 111 -0.69 14.13 -10.67
CA GLU A 111 -0.70 15.57 -10.98
C GLU A 111 -0.64 16.44 -9.71
N VAL A 112 -0.84 15.86 -8.53
CA VAL A 112 -0.77 16.55 -7.24
C VAL A 112 0.64 16.43 -6.66
N ALA A 113 1.13 17.48 -6.01
CA ALA A 113 2.39 17.41 -5.28
C ALA A 113 2.20 16.60 -3.99
N THR A 114 2.62 15.34 -4.02
CA THR A 114 2.54 14.40 -2.88
C THR A 114 3.93 13.92 -2.44
N PRO A 115 4.77 14.82 -1.87
CA PRO A 115 6.17 14.51 -1.59
C PRO A 115 6.38 13.32 -0.64
N ASN A 116 5.45 13.01 0.25
CA ASN A 116 5.61 11.91 1.21
C ASN A 116 5.34 10.55 0.54
N LEU A 117 4.23 10.44 -0.19
CA LEU A 117 3.91 9.27 -1.03
C LEU A 117 4.97 9.09 -2.13
N ASP A 118 5.44 10.17 -2.75
CA ASP A 118 6.53 10.14 -3.73
C ASP A 118 7.81 9.56 -3.15
N ALA A 119 8.18 9.98 -1.93
CA ALA A 119 9.36 9.46 -1.24
C ALA A 119 9.23 7.97 -0.92
N LEU A 120 8.05 7.53 -0.47
CA LEU A 120 7.78 6.11 -0.22
C LEU A 120 7.80 5.29 -1.52
N ALA A 121 7.19 5.80 -2.60
CA ALA A 121 7.17 5.17 -3.92
C ALA A 121 8.57 5.09 -4.55
N ALA A 122 9.42 6.09 -4.33
CA ALA A 122 10.80 6.10 -4.77
C ALA A 122 11.65 5.05 -4.02
N ALA A 123 11.38 4.88 -2.73
CA ALA A 123 12.07 3.91 -1.87
C ALA A 123 11.53 2.47 -1.99
N GLY A 124 10.36 2.29 -2.60
CA GLY A 124 9.65 1.02 -2.66
C GLY A 124 9.00 0.68 -4.01
N THR A 125 7.99 -0.17 -3.94
CA THR A 125 7.17 -0.62 -5.06
C THR A 125 5.98 0.31 -5.21
N PHE A 126 5.70 0.74 -6.43
CA PHE A 126 4.56 1.59 -6.75
C PHE A 126 3.97 1.21 -8.11
N THR A 127 2.64 1.18 -8.17
CA THR A 127 1.88 1.18 -9.42
C THR A 127 0.65 2.06 -9.28
N GLY A 128 0.32 2.84 -10.31
CA GLY A 128 -0.97 3.54 -10.43
C GLY A 128 -1.94 2.85 -11.39
N THR A 129 -1.70 1.57 -11.68
CA THR A 129 -2.54 0.74 -12.56
C THR A 129 -3.07 -0.51 -11.86
N ALA A 130 -2.99 -0.57 -10.53
CA ALA A 130 -3.63 -1.62 -9.76
C ALA A 130 -5.15 -1.56 -9.93
N ARG A 131 -5.85 -2.67 -9.65
CA ARG A 131 -7.28 -2.78 -9.93
C ARG A 131 -8.10 -3.18 -8.71
N THR A 132 -9.27 -2.56 -8.59
CA THR A 132 -10.33 -2.98 -7.65
C THR A 132 -11.43 -3.78 -8.35
N GLY A 133 -12.31 -4.37 -7.54
CA GLY A 133 -13.45 -5.17 -7.95
C GLY A 133 -14.60 -4.33 -8.53
N TYR A 134 -15.70 -5.01 -8.84
CA TYR A 134 -16.99 -4.38 -9.13
C TYR A 134 -18.01 -4.88 -8.09
N PRO A 135 -18.91 -4.02 -7.57
CA PRO A 135 -19.00 -2.58 -7.83
C PRO A 135 -17.88 -1.80 -7.14
N SER A 136 -17.42 -0.70 -7.76
CA SER A 136 -16.36 0.16 -7.21
C SER A 136 -16.92 1.13 -6.14
N VAL A 137 -17.61 0.55 -5.16
CA VAL A 137 -18.25 1.22 -4.02
C VAL A 137 -17.40 0.93 -2.78
N SER A 138 -17.41 1.86 -1.82
CA SER A 138 -16.48 1.82 -0.69
C SER A 138 -16.65 0.57 0.19
N GLY A 139 -17.88 0.15 0.48
CA GLY A 139 -18.15 -1.07 1.25
C GLY A 139 -17.48 -2.30 0.65
N PRO A 140 -17.78 -2.66 -0.61
CA PRO A 140 -17.10 -3.77 -1.31
C PRO A 140 -15.59 -3.58 -1.45
N GLY A 141 -15.13 -2.38 -1.81
CA GLY A 141 -13.73 -2.06 -2.01
C GLY A 141 -12.90 -2.24 -0.74
N TRP A 142 -13.33 -1.64 0.37
CA TRP A 142 -12.66 -1.78 1.66
C TRP A 142 -12.76 -3.19 2.25
N SER A 143 -13.88 -3.88 2.02
CA SER A 143 -13.99 -5.29 2.39
C SER A 143 -12.94 -6.15 1.66
N SER A 144 -12.75 -5.91 0.36
CA SER A 144 -11.73 -6.60 -0.43
C SER A 144 -10.31 -6.23 0.02
N PHE A 145 -10.07 -4.94 0.28
CA PHE A 145 -8.81 -4.38 0.78
C PHE A 145 -8.37 -5.03 2.09
N LEU A 146 -9.29 -5.14 3.05
CA LEU A 146 -8.99 -5.61 4.40
C LEU A 146 -8.97 -7.13 4.52
N ASN A 147 -9.79 -7.83 3.74
CA ASN A 147 -10.02 -9.26 3.97
C ASN A 147 -9.23 -10.13 3.00
N GLY A 148 -8.78 -9.56 1.87
CA GLY A 148 -7.97 -10.23 0.85
C GLY A 148 -8.75 -11.16 -0.09
N VAL A 149 -10.06 -10.95 -0.21
CA VAL A 149 -10.97 -11.72 -1.09
C VAL A 149 -11.91 -10.79 -1.84
N TRP A 150 -12.50 -11.24 -2.95
CA TRP A 150 -13.43 -10.44 -3.75
C TRP A 150 -14.87 -10.40 -3.19
N PRO A 151 -15.74 -9.49 -3.68
CA PRO A 151 -17.14 -9.38 -3.25
C PRO A 151 -17.93 -10.68 -3.29
N GLU A 152 -17.66 -11.55 -4.26
CA GLU A 152 -18.29 -12.85 -4.39
C GLU A 152 -17.97 -13.79 -3.22
N LYS A 153 -16.93 -13.50 -2.42
CA LYS A 153 -16.51 -14.23 -1.21
C LYS A 153 -16.86 -13.50 0.07
N HIS A 154 -16.49 -12.23 0.26
CA HIS A 154 -16.88 -11.55 1.51
C HIS A 154 -18.37 -11.16 1.56
N GLY A 155 -19.09 -11.15 0.43
CA GLY A 155 -20.54 -11.00 0.35
C GLY A 155 -21.07 -9.57 0.42
N VAL A 156 -20.19 -8.57 0.46
CA VAL A 156 -20.57 -7.13 0.53
C VAL A 156 -20.60 -6.56 -0.87
N THR A 157 -21.73 -5.98 -1.26
CA THR A 157 -21.95 -5.42 -2.61
C THR A 157 -22.35 -3.93 -2.62
N ASP A 158 -22.49 -3.31 -1.45
CA ASP A 158 -22.85 -1.89 -1.28
C ASP A 158 -22.36 -1.37 0.09
N ASN A 159 -22.66 -0.10 0.39
CA ASN A 159 -22.32 0.56 1.66
C ASN A 159 -23.23 0.18 2.84
N GLU A 160 -24.21 -0.71 2.65
CA GLU A 160 -25.04 -1.23 3.73
C GLU A 160 -24.42 -2.47 4.39
N PHE A 161 -23.37 -3.04 3.79
CA PHE A 161 -22.66 -4.23 4.30
C PHE A 161 -23.60 -5.44 4.52
N GLY A 162 -24.72 -5.49 3.80
CA GLY A 162 -25.64 -6.61 3.81
C GLY A 162 -24.98 -7.88 3.25
N GLY A 163 -25.31 -9.04 3.81
CA GLY A 163 -24.80 -10.32 3.30
C GLY A 163 -23.33 -10.65 3.63
N LYS A 164 -22.66 -9.79 4.40
CA LYS A 164 -21.27 -9.99 4.82
C LYS A 164 -21.00 -11.36 5.45
N ARG A 165 -19.85 -11.93 5.10
CA ARG A 165 -19.35 -13.24 5.55
C ARG A 165 -18.00 -13.11 6.25
N TYR A 166 -17.85 -12.09 7.11
CA TYR A 166 -16.60 -11.83 7.82
C TYR A 166 -16.25 -12.88 8.88
N ASP A 167 -17.21 -13.72 9.28
CA ASP A 167 -16.97 -14.95 10.03
C ASP A 167 -16.16 -15.98 9.24
N LEU A 168 -16.30 -16.00 7.91
CA LEU A 168 -15.52 -16.86 7.01
C LEU A 168 -14.27 -16.17 6.47
N TYR A 169 -14.36 -14.85 6.27
CA TYR A 169 -13.31 -14.03 5.68
C TYR A 169 -13.07 -12.81 6.57
N PRO A 170 -12.41 -12.95 7.73
CA PRO A 170 -12.09 -11.82 8.59
C PRO A 170 -11.10 -10.87 7.91
N ASP A 171 -11.06 -9.62 8.37
CA ASP A 171 -10.01 -8.67 8.00
C ASP A 171 -8.62 -9.15 8.50
N PHE A 172 -7.56 -8.56 7.94
CA PHE A 172 -6.20 -8.97 8.26
C PHE A 172 -5.80 -8.75 9.73
N LEU A 173 -6.31 -7.73 10.43
CA LEU A 173 -6.01 -7.50 11.84
C LEU A 173 -6.71 -8.53 12.71
N THR A 174 -8.00 -8.78 12.49
CA THR A 174 -8.72 -9.87 13.16
C THR A 174 -8.06 -11.22 12.90
N ARG A 175 -7.54 -11.44 11.69
CA ARG A 175 -6.80 -12.67 11.37
C ARG A 175 -5.46 -12.76 12.11
N ILE A 176 -4.75 -11.65 12.28
CA ILE A 176 -3.53 -11.59 13.11
C ILE A 176 -3.86 -12.04 14.54
N GLU A 177 -4.90 -11.47 15.15
CA GLU A 177 -5.34 -11.83 16.51
C GLU A 177 -5.72 -13.31 16.65
N GLN A 178 -6.25 -13.93 15.60
CA GLN A 178 -6.60 -15.35 15.61
C GLN A 178 -5.38 -16.28 15.53
N VAL A 179 -4.32 -15.88 14.82
CA VAL A 179 -3.18 -16.75 14.47
C VAL A 179 -1.94 -16.46 15.32
N ARG A 180 -1.73 -15.19 15.67
CA ARG A 180 -0.60 -14.65 16.41
C ARG A 180 -1.10 -13.63 17.45
N PRO A 181 -1.90 -14.06 18.46
CA PRO A 181 -2.51 -13.16 19.46
C PRO A 181 -1.48 -12.44 20.36
N GLU A 182 -0.20 -12.74 20.23
CA GLU A 182 0.87 -12.00 20.90
C GLU A 182 1.33 -10.74 20.14
N LEU A 183 0.91 -10.56 18.88
CA LEU A 183 1.19 -9.36 18.09
C LEU A 183 0.18 -8.27 18.42
N SER A 184 0.64 -7.05 18.65
CA SER A 184 -0.24 -5.95 19.02
C SER A 184 -0.86 -5.25 17.81
N THR A 185 -2.19 -5.15 17.77
CA THR A 185 -2.92 -4.58 16.64
C THR A 185 -3.59 -3.24 16.93
N PHE A 186 -3.62 -2.36 15.93
CA PHE A 186 -4.24 -1.05 16.03
C PHE A 186 -5.09 -0.74 14.79
N VAL A 187 -6.25 -0.15 15.00
CA VAL A 187 -7.07 0.41 13.92
C VAL A 187 -7.64 1.78 14.29
N VAL A 188 -7.62 2.69 13.32
CA VAL A 188 -8.43 3.91 13.35
C VAL A 188 -9.10 4.14 12.00
N ALA A 189 -10.39 4.48 12.04
CA ALA A 189 -11.11 4.95 10.88
C ALA A 189 -12.18 5.96 11.28
N ASP A 190 -12.46 6.89 10.37
CA ASP A 190 -13.46 7.94 10.51
C ASP A 190 -14.69 7.74 9.62
N TRP A 191 -14.71 6.71 8.76
CA TRP A 191 -15.94 6.26 8.11
C TRP A 191 -16.65 5.19 8.96
N LEU A 192 -17.74 5.60 9.62
CA LEU A 192 -18.47 4.74 10.56
C LEU A 192 -18.82 3.35 10.01
N PRO A 193 -19.35 3.16 8.78
CA PRO A 193 -19.67 1.83 8.26
C PRO A 193 -18.49 0.85 8.25
N LEU A 194 -17.26 1.32 8.03
CA LEU A 194 -16.05 0.49 7.99
C LEU A 194 -15.68 -0.07 9.36
N VAL A 195 -16.01 0.65 10.43
CA VAL A 195 -15.62 0.31 11.80
C VAL A 195 -16.82 0.32 12.77
N ARG A 196 -18.04 0.20 12.24
CA ARG A 196 -19.22 -0.01 13.07
C ARG A 196 -19.14 -1.39 13.70
N GLN A 197 -19.55 -1.47 14.96
CA GLN A 197 -19.82 -2.74 15.61
C GLN A 197 -21.27 -3.13 15.34
N ASP A 198 -21.45 -4.36 14.90
CA ASP A 198 -22.75 -4.97 14.68
C ASP A 198 -22.81 -6.33 15.35
N ASP A 199 -24.03 -6.80 15.59
CA ASP A 199 -24.28 -8.07 16.27
C ASP A 199 -23.93 -9.25 15.35
N GLY A 200 -22.64 -9.58 15.31
CA GLY A 200 -22.12 -10.89 14.92
C GLY A 200 -21.06 -10.90 13.83
N LYS A 201 -20.92 -9.85 13.00
CA LYS A 201 -19.97 -9.84 11.88
C LYS A 201 -19.44 -8.42 11.57
N PRO A 202 -18.74 -7.76 12.51
CA PRO A 202 -18.14 -6.46 12.24
C PRO A 202 -17.04 -6.58 11.16
N THR A 203 -16.84 -5.54 10.35
CA THR A 203 -15.76 -5.51 9.33
C THR A 203 -14.38 -5.65 9.97
N VAL A 204 -14.16 -4.95 11.09
CA VAL A 204 -13.00 -5.14 11.96
C VAL A 204 -13.50 -5.49 13.36
N SER A 205 -13.11 -6.67 13.85
CA SER A 205 -13.62 -7.24 15.10
C SER A 205 -13.12 -6.53 16.35
N ASN A 206 -13.78 -6.77 17.48
CA ASN A 206 -13.34 -6.30 18.80
C ASN A 206 -12.18 -7.14 19.38
N ALA A 207 -11.64 -8.10 18.62
CA ALA A 207 -10.42 -8.79 19.03
C ALA A 207 -9.18 -7.90 18.84
N VAL A 208 -9.25 -6.89 17.96
CA VAL A 208 -8.16 -5.93 17.74
C VAL A 208 -7.90 -5.14 19.02
N ASP A 209 -6.62 -5.10 19.46
CA ASP A 209 -6.23 -4.57 20.78
C ASP A 209 -6.62 -3.10 20.98
N VAL A 210 -6.31 -2.25 20.00
CA VAL A 210 -6.59 -0.82 20.07
C VAL A 210 -7.43 -0.39 18.89
N ARG A 211 -8.60 0.16 19.21
CA ARG A 211 -9.61 0.50 18.22
C ARG A 211 -10.15 1.90 18.45
N HIS A 212 -9.95 2.76 17.46
CA HIS A 212 -10.51 4.10 17.44
C HIS A 212 -11.56 4.20 16.32
N VAL A 213 -12.75 4.61 16.72
CA VAL A 213 -13.87 4.89 15.82
C VAL A 213 -14.14 6.38 15.90
N LEU A 214 -14.06 7.05 14.76
CA LEU A 214 -14.47 8.44 14.60
C LEU A 214 -15.66 8.51 13.66
N ASP A 215 -16.34 9.65 13.67
CA ASP A 215 -17.46 9.93 12.78
C ASP A 215 -17.15 11.17 11.95
N GLY A 216 -16.71 10.96 10.70
CA GLY A 216 -16.44 12.04 9.76
C GLY A 216 -17.67 12.85 9.38
N TYR A 217 -18.88 12.28 9.47
CA TYR A 217 -20.12 13.00 9.23
C TYR A 217 -20.40 14.06 10.31
N GLU A 218 -19.99 13.79 11.56
CA GLU A 218 -20.14 14.74 12.67
C GLU A 218 -18.96 15.69 12.82
N LEU A 219 -17.74 15.20 12.61
CA LEU A 219 -16.50 15.97 12.81
C LEU A 219 -16.13 16.85 11.62
N GLY A 220 -16.57 16.49 10.42
CA GLY A 220 -16.01 16.99 9.17
C GLY A 220 -14.75 16.20 8.78
N TRP A 221 -14.67 15.81 7.51
CA TRP A 221 -13.71 14.81 7.03
C TRP A 221 -12.24 15.19 7.21
N ALA A 222 -11.84 16.40 6.82
CA ALA A 222 -10.46 16.86 7.03
C ALA A 222 -10.06 16.88 8.52
N GLN A 223 -11.00 17.21 9.42
CA GLN A 223 -10.76 17.19 10.85
C GLN A 223 -10.71 15.76 11.41
N ALA A 224 -11.53 14.86 10.86
CA ALA A 224 -11.54 13.46 11.23
C ALA A 224 -10.23 12.77 10.83
N ASP A 225 -9.74 12.97 9.60
CA ASP A 225 -8.42 12.52 9.14
C ASP A 225 -7.31 13.00 10.09
N ALA A 226 -7.27 14.31 10.40
CA ALA A 226 -6.28 14.88 11.31
C ALA A 226 -6.35 14.27 12.73
N ARG A 227 -7.56 13.87 13.17
CA ARG A 227 -7.76 13.18 14.45
C ARG A 227 -7.29 11.73 14.38
N SER A 228 -7.54 11.01 13.28
CA SER A 228 -7.02 9.68 12.98
C SER A 228 -5.49 9.66 13.04
N VAL A 229 -4.83 10.64 12.40
CA VAL A 229 -3.37 10.83 12.42
C VAL A 229 -2.86 11.10 13.84
N LYS A 230 -3.52 11.99 14.58
CA LYS A 230 -3.13 12.29 15.97
C LYS A 230 -3.20 11.06 16.87
N LEU A 231 -4.26 10.26 16.76
CA LEU A 231 -4.40 9.03 17.56
C LEU A 231 -3.32 8.01 17.20
N THR A 232 -3.05 7.85 15.89
CA THR A 232 -2.00 6.95 15.39
C THR A 232 -0.62 7.36 15.88
N THR A 233 -0.24 8.64 15.72
CA THR A 233 1.08 9.15 16.14
C THR A 233 1.27 9.09 17.66
N GLN A 234 0.21 9.33 18.44
CA GLN A 234 0.22 9.14 19.90
C GLN A 234 0.45 7.66 20.27
N HIS A 235 -0.23 6.74 19.59
CA HIS A 235 -0.07 5.31 19.83
C HIS A 235 1.36 4.84 19.48
N LEU A 236 1.86 5.21 18.30
CA LEU A 236 3.24 4.91 17.87
C LEU A 236 4.31 5.44 18.85
N ALA A 237 4.04 6.57 19.51
CA ALA A 237 4.97 7.18 20.47
C ALA A 237 4.93 6.54 21.87
N THR A 238 3.86 5.84 22.23
CA THR A 238 3.61 5.41 23.63
C THR A 238 3.40 3.91 23.78
N ALA A 239 3.23 3.17 22.68
CA ALA A 239 3.02 1.73 22.66
C ALA A 239 3.99 1.04 21.68
N ASP A 240 3.92 -0.29 21.62
CA ASP A 240 4.70 -1.12 20.70
C ASP A 240 3.82 -1.94 19.74
N PRO A 241 3.04 -1.28 18.85
CA PRO A 241 2.19 -1.99 17.90
C PRO A 241 3.01 -2.78 16.89
N ASP A 242 2.46 -3.91 16.42
CA ASP A 242 3.02 -4.75 15.35
C ASP A 242 2.29 -4.56 14.02
N ALA A 243 0.98 -4.31 14.04
CA ALA A 243 0.17 -4.10 12.84
C ALA A 243 -0.84 -2.97 13.02
N LEU A 244 -0.82 -2.00 12.11
CA LEU A 244 -1.71 -0.84 12.15
C LEU A 244 -2.50 -0.71 10.85
N PHE A 245 -3.79 -0.40 10.96
CA PHE A 245 -4.60 0.14 9.85
C PHE A 245 -5.07 1.55 10.17
N VAL A 246 -4.81 2.48 9.25
CA VAL A 246 -5.26 3.87 9.32
C VAL A 246 -6.05 4.18 8.05
N TYR A 247 -7.31 4.55 8.21
CA TYR A 247 -8.16 5.03 7.14
C TYR A 247 -8.23 6.56 7.16
N LEU A 248 -8.18 7.16 5.97
CA LEU A 248 -8.32 8.59 5.71
C LEU A 248 -9.39 8.79 4.63
N GLY A 249 -10.52 9.39 4.99
CA GLY A 249 -11.71 9.49 4.12
C GLY A 249 -11.84 10.80 3.34
N ASN A 250 -11.07 11.83 3.71
CA ASN A 250 -11.32 13.19 3.21
C ASN A 250 -11.31 13.37 1.69
N PRO A 251 -10.41 12.74 0.90
CA PRO A 251 -10.42 12.91 -0.55
C PRO A 251 -11.71 12.45 -1.23
N ASP A 252 -12.27 11.30 -0.85
CA ASP A 252 -13.51 10.79 -1.44
C ASP A 252 -14.69 11.73 -1.19
N GLU A 253 -14.87 12.07 0.07
CA GLU A 253 -16.01 12.85 0.54
C GLU A 253 -15.95 14.30 0.04
N THR A 254 -14.76 14.91 -0.01
CA THR A 254 -14.57 16.24 -0.63
C THR A 254 -14.99 16.22 -2.10
N SER A 255 -14.64 15.15 -2.82
CA SER A 255 -14.98 15.04 -4.24
C SER A 255 -16.47 14.78 -4.47
N HIS A 256 -17.15 14.06 -3.57
CA HIS A 256 -18.63 13.93 -3.58
C HIS A 256 -19.32 15.26 -3.33
N GLU A 257 -18.91 15.99 -2.29
CA GLU A 257 -19.50 17.27 -1.91
C GLU A 257 -19.43 18.29 -3.07
N HIS A 258 -18.27 18.37 -3.72
CA HIS A 258 -18.03 19.30 -4.82
C HIS A 258 -18.43 18.75 -6.20
N ARG A 259 -18.81 17.46 -6.29
CA ARG A 259 -19.13 16.76 -7.55
C ARG A 259 -18.05 16.93 -8.60
N SER A 260 -16.79 16.81 -8.18
CA SER A 260 -15.64 17.27 -8.94
C SER A 260 -14.36 16.52 -8.56
N ILE A 261 -13.44 16.41 -9.53
CA ILE A 261 -12.03 16.03 -9.29
C ILE A 261 -11.08 17.24 -9.46
N GLY A 262 -11.63 18.44 -9.25
CA GLY A 262 -10.98 19.73 -9.41
C GLY A 262 -10.04 20.09 -8.26
N THR A 263 -9.93 21.40 -7.98
CA THR A 263 -8.98 21.94 -7.01
C THR A 263 -9.18 21.37 -5.61
N GLU A 264 -10.42 21.28 -5.15
CA GLU A 264 -10.77 20.88 -3.79
C GLU A 264 -10.38 19.42 -3.51
N TYR A 265 -10.64 18.53 -4.46
CA TYR A 265 -10.20 17.14 -4.40
C TYR A 265 -8.67 17.01 -4.41
N ARG A 266 -7.98 17.81 -5.23
CA ARG A 266 -6.51 17.81 -5.32
C ARG A 266 -5.87 18.33 -4.04
N GLU A 267 -6.45 19.35 -3.42
CA GLU A 267 -6.03 19.86 -2.12
C GLU A 267 -6.29 18.83 -1.01
N ALA A 268 -7.40 18.09 -1.06
CA ALA A 268 -7.67 16.98 -0.15
C ALA A 268 -6.64 15.83 -0.29
N ILE A 269 -6.23 15.48 -1.52
CA ILE A 269 -5.14 14.52 -1.76
C ILE A 269 -3.82 15.04 -1.17
N ALA A 270 -3.49 16.31 -1.39
CA ALA A 270 -2.26 16.91 -0.84
C ALA A 270 -2.27 16.94 0.70
N LEU A 271 -3.44 17.17 1.31
CA LEU A 271 -3.61 17.10 2.76
C LEU A 271 -3.40 15.65 3.26
N ALA A 272 -3.99 14.66 2.60
CA ALA A 272 -3.78 13.25 2.93
C ALA A 272 -2.31 12.83 2.80
N ASP A 273 -1.57 13.33 1.81
CA ASP A 273 -0.12 13.12 1.70
C ASP A 273 0.63 13.73 2.91
N SER A 274 0.25 14.92 3.36
CA SER A 274 0.88 15.53 4.54
C SER A 274 0.68 14.67 5.80
N HIS A 275 -0.52 14.08 5.95
CA HIS A 275 -0.85 13.14 7.03
C HIS A 275 -0.05 11.84 6.95
N VAL A 276 0.16 11.30 5.75
CA VAL A 276 1.09 10.17 5.55
C VAL A 276 2.48 10.55 6.04
N GLY A 277 2.96 11.76 5.72
CA GLY A 277 4.24 12.28 6.21
C GLY A 277 4.35 12.30 7.73
N GLU A 278 3.31 12.77 8.43
CA GLU A 278 3.27 12.80 9.89
C GLU A 278 3.33 11.40 10.52
N ILE A 279 2.57 10.44 9.99
CA ILE A 279 2.57 9.06 10.49
C ILE A 279 3.92 8.39 10.26
N VAL A 280 4.50 8.54 9.06
CA VAL A 280 5.82 7.97 8.72
C VAL A 280 6.92 8.60 9.58
N ALA A 281 6.85 9.90 9.86
CA ALA A 281 7.76 10.56 10.78
C ALA A 281 7.66 9.99 12.19
N ALA A 282 6.44 9.72 12.68
CA ALA A 282 6.23 9.10 13.99
C ALA A 282 6.78 7.67 14.06
N VAL A 283 6.61 6.86 13.01
CA VAL A 283 7.24 5.54 12.89
C VAL A 283 8.76 5.65 13.04
N ARG A 284 9.39 6.56 12.28
CA ARG A 284 10.85 6.77 12.31
C ARG A 284 11.37 7.36 13.62
N ALA A 285 10.52 8.02 14.39
CA ALA A 285 10.87 8.62 15.68
C ALA A 285 10.82 7.63 16.84
N ARG A 286 10.34 6.40 16.63
CA ARG A 286 10.29 5.35 17.67
C ARG A 286 11.71 5.00 18.13
N ALA A 287 11.88 4.83 19.44
CA ALA A 287 13.17 4.46 20.03
C ALA A 287 13.67 3.08 19.56
N SER A 288 12.74 2.17 19.21
CA SER A 288 13.00 0.82 18.71
C SER A 288 13.14 0.73 17.19
N TYR A 289 13.01 1.83 16.44
CA TYR A 289 12.92 1.83 14.98
C TYR A 289 14.07 1.08 14.29
N ASP A 290 15.31 1.20 14.79
CA ASP A 290 16.48 0.54 14.21
C ASP A 290 16.46 -0.99 14.34
N THR A 291 15.67 -1.52 15.27
CA THR A 291 15.46 -2.96 15.48
C THR A 291 14.18 -3.49 14.84
N GLU A 292 13.37 -2.62 14.22
CA GLU A 292 12.08 -2.94 13.62
C GLU A 292 12.16 -2.95 12.09
N ASP A 293 11.53 -3.89 11.41
CA ASP A 293 11.40 -3.93 9.96
C ASP A 293 10.00 -3.49 9.54
N TRP A 294 9.83 -2.18 9.38
CA TRP A 294 8.57 -1.58 8.96
C TRP A 294 8.30 -1.77 7.47
N LEU A 295 7.14 -2.35 7.17
CA LEU A 295 6.51 -2.30 5.86
C LEU A 295 5.34 -1.33 5.89
N ILE A 296 5.41 -0.29 5.07
CA ILE A 296 4.35 0.70 4.88
C ILE A 296 3.65 0.36 3.57
N ILE A 297 2.36 0.05 3.66
CA ILE A 297 1.50 -0.21 2.51
C ILE A 297 0.48 0.92 2.42
N SER A 298 0.31 1.51 1.23
CA SER A 298 -0.76 2.47 1.00
C SER A 298 -1.45 2.22 -0.32
N SER A 299 -2.77 2.36 -0.31
CA SER A 299 -3.63 2.17 -1.48
C SER A 299 -5.00 2.82 -1.22
N THR A 300 -5.89 2.67 -2.18
CA THR A 300 -7.26 3.18 -2.22
C THR A 300 -8.17 2.06 -2.68
N ASP A 301 -9.42 2.09 -2.26
CA ASP A 301 -10.43 1.07 -2.51
C ASP A 301 -11.08 1.20 -3.90
N HIS A 302 -11.24 2.42 -4.41
CA HIS A 302 -11.68 2.72 -5.77
C HIS A 302 -11.06 4.01 -6.32
N GLY A 303 -11.28 4.23 -7.62
CA GLY A 303 -11.10 5.52 -8.28
C GLY A 303 -12.44 6.26 -8.38
N ARG A 304 -12.60 7.16 -9.36
CA ARG A 304 -13.84 7.94 -9.52
C ARG A 304 -14.01 8.52 -10.93
N THR A 305 -15.26 8.86 -11.24
CA THR A 305 -15.62 9.64 -12.43
C THR A 305 -15.17 11.10 -12.28
N SER A 306 -15.13 11.85 -13.39
CA SER A 306 -14.77 13.28 -13.37
C SER A 306 -15.77 14.17 -12.60
N THR A 307 -16.98 13.69 -12.38
CA THR A 307 -18.03 14.37 -11.60
C THR A 307 -18.01 13.98 -10.12
N GLY A 308 -16.94 13.33 -9.66
CA GLY A 308 -16.77 12.92 -8.26
C GLY A 308 -17.58 11.70 -7.83
N GLY A 309 -18.44 11.14 -8.69
CA GLY A 309 -19.17 9.91 -8.39
C GLY A 309 -18.33 8.65 -8.65
N HIS A 310 -18.72 7.53 -8.06
CA HIS A 310 -18.15 6.21 -8.30
C HIS A 310 -19.22 5.12 -8.09
N GLY A 311 -18.85 3.86 -8.32
CA GLY A 311 -19.69 2.68 -8.10
C GLY A 311 -20.02 1.90 -9.38
N GLY A 312 -19.66 2.45 -10.53
CA GLY A 312 -19.76 1.81 -11.82
C GLY A 312 -18.62 0.82 -12.10
N ASN A 313 -18.41 0.57 -13.38
CA ASN A 313 -17.41 -0.36 -13.90
C ASN A 313 -16.47 0.33 -14.91
N SER A 314 -16.42 1.67 -14.90
CA SER A 314 -15.50 2.40 -15.77
C SER A 314 -14.05 2.09 -15.38
N ASP A 315 -13.13 2.31 -16.32
CA ASP A 315 -11.72 2.10 -16.03
C ASP A 315 -11.18 3.10 -15.00
N GLU A 316 -11.66 4.34 -15.00
CA GLU A 316 -11.29 5.35 -14.01
C GLU A 316 -11.78 5.00 -12.61
N GLU A 317 -12.94 4.38 -12.48
CA GLU A 317 -13.51 3.95 -11.21
C GLU A 317 -12.80 2.71 -10.65
N ARG A 318 -12.29 1.84 -11.52
CA ARG A 318 -11.65 0.58 -11.11
C ARG A 318 -10.13 0.62 -11.02
N THR A 319 -9.50 1.70 -11.49
CA THR A 319 -8.05 1.88 -11.40
C THR A 319 -7.70 2.53 -10.06
N ILE A 320 -6.81 1.88 -9.32
CA ILE A 320 -6.32 2.31 -8.01
C ILE A 320 -4.79 2.34 -8.02
N TYR A 321 -4.20 3.01 -7.03
CA TYR A 321 -2.76 2.93 -6.80
C TYR A 321 -2.45 1.87 -5.75
N LEU A 322 -1.26 1.27 -5.82
CA LEU A 322 -0.71 0.43 -4.76
C LEU A 322 0.74 0.85 -4.53
N LEU A 323 1.08 1.07 -3.27
CA LEU A 323 2.40 1.45 -2.80
C LEU A 323 2.82 0.52 -1.66
N VAL A 324 4.02 -0.03 -1.74
CA VAL A 324 4.65 -0.86 -0.70
C VAL A 324 6.07 -0.36 -0.48
N SER A 325 6.43 0.06 0.74
CA SER A 325 7.70 0.72 1.04
C SER A 325 8.26 0.25 2.38
N GLY A 326 9.58 0.03 2.46
CA GLY A 326 10.24 -0.55 3.63
C GLY A 326 11.58 -1.19 3.25
N ALA A 327 12.34 -1.67 4.23
CA ALA A 327 13.62 -2.35 3.93
C ALA A 327 13.39 -3.67 3.16
N SER A 328 12.30 -4.37 3.49
CA SER A 328 11.85 -5.61 2.85
C SER A 328 11.03 -5.39 1.57
N ALA A 329 10.74 -4.14 1.19
CA ALA A 329 10.04 -3.84 -0.05
C ALA A 329 10.99 -3.89 -1.27
N ASP A 330 10.47 -4.39 -2.39
CA ASP A 330 11.08 -4.21 -3.70
C ASP A 330 11.01 -2.77 -4.18
N ARG A 331 11.81 -2.43 -5.20
CA ARG A 331 11.84 -1.09 -5.80
C ARG A 331 11.37 -1.13 -7.24
N GLY A 332 10.50 -0.19 -7.61
CA GLY A 332 10.03 -0.04 -8.98
C GLY A 332 8.55 -0.35 -9.12
N ALA A 333 8.15 -0.89 -10.28
CA ALA A 333 6.81 -1.42 -10.48
C ALA A 333 6.75 -2.89 -9.98
N PRO A 334 5.59 -3.37 -9.52
CA PRO A 334 5.43 -4.77 -9.18
C PRO A 334 5.64 -5.66 -10.41
N ALA A 335 6.19 -6.85 -10.21
CA ALA A 335 6.48 -7.80 -11.29
C ALA A 335 5.21 -8.32 -11.99
N GLU A 336 4.11 -8.39 -11.26
CA GLU A 336 2.81 -8.86 -11.71
C GLU A 336 1.73 -7.79 -11.49
N PRO A 337 0.59 -7.87 -12.20
CA PRO A 337 -0.56 -7.03 -11.90
C PRO A 337 -0.96 -7.15 -10.43
N ALA A 338 -1.26 -6.00 -9.83
CA ALA A 338 -1.65 -5.86 -8.44
C ALA A 338 -3.11 -5.46 -8.31
N PHE A 339 -3.72 -5.89 -7.21
CA PHE A 339 -5.15 -5.78 -6.95
C PHE A 339 -5.41 -5.31 -5.52
N VAL A 340 -6.60 -4.75 -5.29
CA VAL A 340 -7.01 -4.29 -3.94
C VAL A 340 -6.91 -5.40 -2.88
N VAL A 341 -7.21 -6.66 -3.27
CA VAL A 341 -7.13 -7.83 -2.40
C VAL A 341 -5.70 -8.22 -1.98
N ASP A 342 -4.68 -7.70 -2.66
CA ASP A 342 -3.28 -8.03 -2.36
C ASP A 342 -2.77 -7.35 -1.09
N VAL A 343 -3.42 -6.26 -0.64
CA VAL A 343 -2.99 -5.48 0.53
C VAL A 343 -2.96 -6.34 1.80
N ALA A 344 -4.09 -6.98 2.12
CA ALA A 344 -4.21 -7.85 3.29
C ALA A 344 -3.18 -9.00 3.28
N VAL A 345 -2.98 -9.62 2.12
CA VAL A 345 -2.05 -10.76 1.98
C VAL A 345 -0.61 -10.30 2.14
N THR A 346 -0.26 -9.17 1.55
CA THR A 346 1.08 -8.58 1.68
C THR A 346 1.41 -8.26 3.14
N ALA A 347 0.46 -7.68 3.90
CA ALA A 347 0.64 -7.39 5.32
C ALA A 347 0.87 -8.66 6.15
N LEU A 348 0.07 -9.70 5.94
CA LEU A 348 0.19 -10.98 6.66
C LEU A 348 1.53 -11.66 6.38
N VAL A 349 1.93 -11.73 5.10
CA VAL A 349 3.19 -12.37 4.70
C VAL A 349 4.40 -11.65 5.28
N HIS A 350 4.39 -10.31 5.32
CA HIS A 350 5.46 -9.52 5.92
C HIS A 350 5.66 -9.82 7.41
N LEU A 351 4.56 -10.02 8.15
CA LEU A 351 4.61 -10.41 9.56
C LEU A 351 5.02 -11.88 9.78
N GLY A 352 5.42 -12.59 8.72
CA GLY A 352 5.79 -14.01 8.78
C GLY A 352 4.61 -14.94 9.02
N ILE A 353 3.37 -14.49 8.77
CA ILE A 353 2.18 -15.32 8.88
C ILE A 353 2.04 -16.14 7.59
N ALA A 354 2.15 -17.46 7.72
CA ALA A 354 1.91 -18.38 6.62
C ALA A 354 0.44 -18.34 6.20
N ILE A 355 0.18 -18.20 4.89
CA ILE A 355 -1.17 -18.20 4.35
C ILE A 355 -1.71 -19.62 4.33
N ASP A 356 -2.74 -19.89 5.15
CA ASP A 356 -3.46 -21.16 5.13
C ASP A 356 -4.31 -21.25 3.85
N PRO A 357 -4.12 -22.27 2.99
CA PRO A 357 -4.96 -22.48 1.81
C PRO A 357 -6.46 -22.55 2.13
N ALA A 358 -6.86 -22.95 3.34
CA ALA A 358 -8.25 -23.00 3.77
C ALA A 358 -8.91 -21.60 3.86
N TRP A 359 -8.12 -20.55 4.05
CA TRP A 359 -8.62 -19.16 4.03
C TRP A 359 -9.11 -18.76 2.64
N GLN A 360 -8.66 -19.45 1.59
CA GLN A 360 -9.06 -19.21 0.20
C GLN A 360 -8.95 -17.72 -0.17
N LEU A 361 -7.86 -17.07 0.22
CA LEU A 361 -7.59 -15.68 -0.15
C LEU A 361 -7.42 -15.57 -1.68
N ASP A 362 -7.91 -14.48 -2.26
CA ASP A 362 -7.75 -14.18 -3.69
C ASP A 362 -6.49 -13.37 -3.95
N GLY A 363 -6.05 -12.59 -2.95
CA GLY A 363 -4.84 -11.80 -3.04
C GLY A 363 -3.56 -12.62 -2.95
N LYS A 364 -2.45 -11.96 -3.28
CA LYS A 364 -1.08 -12.46 -3.17
C LYS A 364 -0.18 -11.39 -2.54
N PRO A 365 0.98 -11.76 -1.96
CA PRO A 365 1.97 -10.76 -1.58
C PRO A 365 2.46 -9.99 -2.82
N VAL A 366 2.60 -8.67 -2.70
CA VAL A 366 3.07 -7.80 -3.78
C VAL A 366 4.17 -6.87 -3.27
N GLY A 367 5.25 -6.74 -4.04
CA GLY A 367 6.27 -5.72 -3.81
C GLY A 367 7.16 -5.97 -2.58
N ILE A 368 7.32 -7.22 -2.15
CA ILE A 368 8.16 -7.65 -1.02
C ILE A 368 9.14 -8.75 -1.46
N ARG A 369 10.33 -8.81 -0.84
CA ARG A 369 11.44 -9.73 -1.18
C ARG A 369 11.45 -11.04 -0.40
#